data_AF-A0A392Q2Q7-F1
#
_entry.id   AF-A0A392Q2Q7-F1
#
_cell.length_a   1.000
_cell.length_b   1.000
_cell.length_c   1.000
_cell.angle_alpha   90.00
_cell.angle_beta   90.00
_cell.angle_gamma   90.00
#
_symmetry.space_group_name_H-M   'P 1'
#
loop_
_entity.id
_entity.type
_entity.pdbx_description
1 polymer ?
#
loop_
_entity_poly.entity_id
_entity_poly.type
_entity_poly.pdbx_seq_one_letter_code
_entity_poly.pdbx_strand_id
1 'polypeptide(L)'
;MSEGGSINSYTGTGGARIDFNYNAFTSASTSGSDKSDRAPLFNGDSTLFSFWKTNMYNHIIGIDDELWDIVEEGVQFQNMDEEGVISIANRKLFTDEQKKQYKKHHKVKSILTKSISHS
;
A
#
# COMPACT_ATOMS: atom_id res chain seq x y z
N MET A 1 13.57 4.21 -56.86
CA MET A 1 14.74 3.30 -56.81
C MET A 1 15.11 3.19 -55.34
N SER A 2 14.69 2.10 -54.68
CA SER A 2 15.57 1.02 -54.15
C SER A 2 16.67 1.57 -53.24
N GLU A 3 17.02 1.07 -52.06
CA GLU A 3 16.80 -0.10 -51.19
C GLU A 3 17.61 0.29 -49.92
N GLY A 4 17.49 -0.22 -48.70
CA GLY A 4 16.81 -1.39 -48.16
C GLY A 4 17.30 -1.65 -46.71
N GLY A 5 16.77 -2.73 -46.12
CA GLY A 5 17.29 -3.45 -44.94
C GLY A 5 16.96 -2.84 -43.57
N SER A 6 16.47 -3.57 -42.56
CA SER A 6 16.28 -5.00 -42.42
C SER A 6 15.19 -5.29 -41.39
N ILE A 7 14.42 -6.31 -41.72
CA ILE A 7 13.34 -6.96 -40.99
C ILE A 7 13.94 -7.83 -39.89
N ASN A 8 13.39 -7.79 -38.68
CA ASN A 8 13.35 -8.94 -37.79
C ASN A 8 11.89 -9.18 -37.41
N SER A 9 11.29 -10.12 -38.14
CA SER A 9 9.97 -10.68 -37.89
C SER A 9 10.06 -11.75 -36.81
N TYR A 10 9.35 -11.56 -35.71
CA TYR A 10 8.82 -12.67 -34.91
C TYR A 10 7.30 -12.60 -34.96
N THR A 11 6.73 -13.48 -35.77
CA THR A 11 5.30 -13.82 -35.75
C THR A 11 5.03 -14.70 -34.54
N GLY A 12 4.08 -14.28 -33.70
CA GLY A 12 3.60 -15.08 -32.58
C GLY A 12 2.24 -14.59 -32.12
N THR A 13 1.21 -15.16 -32.73
CA THR A 13 -0.10 -15.55 -32.16
C THR A 13 -0.83 -14.54 -31.26
N GLY A 14 -2.06 -14.22 -31.67
CA GLY A 14 -2.99 -13.30 -31.01
C GLY A 14 -2.96 -13.35 -29.48
N GLY A 15 -2.42 -12.30 -28.89
CA GLY A 15 -2.68 -11.90 -27.51
C GLY A 15 -3.34 -10.54 -27.57
N ALA A 16 -4.55 -10.43 -27.02
CA ALA A 16 -5.17 -9.14 -26.78
C ALA A 16 -4.16 -8.27 -26.01
N ARG A 17 -3.70 -7.18 -26.63
CA ARG A 17 -2.94 -6.16 -25.91
C ARG A 17 -3.93 -5.55 -24.93
N ILE A 18 -3.90 -5.98 -23.68
CA ILE A 18 -4.57 -5.26 -22.62
C ILE A 18 -3.73 -4.01 -22.41
N ASP A 19 -4.11 -2.93 -23.10
CA ASP A 19 -3.65 -1.60 -22.80
C ASP A 19 -4.17 -1.25 -21.40
N PHE A 20 -3.41 -1.58 -20.37
CA PHE A 20 -3.72 -1.20 -19.00
C PHE A 20 -3.60 0.32 -18.92
N ASN A 21 -4.73 1.00 -19.02
CA ASN A 21 -4.82 2.42 -18.73
C ASN A 21 -4.55 2.64 -17.24
N TYR A 22 -3.30 2.96 -16.88
CA TYR A 22 -2.88 3.26 -15.52
C TYR A 22 -3.59 4.49 -14.91
N ASN A 23 -4.36 5.27 -15.69
CA ASN A 23 -5.19 6.36 -15.20
C ASN A 23 -6.60 5.94 -14.74
N ALA A 24 -7.02 4.68 -14.91
CA ALA A 24 -8.41 4.27 -14.66
C ALA A 24 -8.79 4.10 -13.18
N PHE A 25 -7.88 4.22 -12.21
CA PHE A 25 -8.23 4.08 -10.78
C PHE A 25 -8.69 5.38 -10.09
N THR A 26 -8.91 6.47 -10.83
CA THR A 26 -9.36 7.74 -10.25
C THR A 26 -10.73 8.23 -10.71
N SER A 27 -11.66 7.36 -11.10
CA SER A 27 -13.01 7.85 -11.45
C SER A 27 -14.15 6.88 -11.15
N ALA A 28 -14.46 6.72 -9.86
CA ALA A 28 -15.85 6.73 -9.41
C ALA A 28 -16.00 7.91 -8.45
N SER A 29 -16.55 9.01 -8.96
CA SER A 29 -16.70 10.27 -8.26
C SER A 29 -18.07 10.30 -7.58
N THR A 30 -18.09 10.16 -6.27
CA THR A 30 -19.02 10.93 -5.44
C THR A 30 -18.21 12.04 -4.77
N SER A 31 -18.82 13.21 -4.75
CA SER A 31 -18.27 14.54 -4.45
C SER A 31 -17.42 14.66 -3.17
N GLY A 32 -16.36 15.47 -3.24
CA GLY A 32 -15.84 16.24 -2.09
C GLY A 32 -14.41 15.87 -1.62
N SER A 33 -13.48 16.80 -1.89
CA SER A 33 -12.14 17.04 -1.29
C SER A 33 -11.11 15.96 -0.94
N ASP A 34 -11.37 14.66 -0.79
CA ASP A 34 -10.44 13.81 0.00
C ASP A 34 -9.74 12.68 -0.78
N LYS A 35 -9.36 12.87 -2.05
CA LYS A 35 -8.66 11.81 -2.82
C LYS A 35 -7.16 11.68 -2.49
N SER A 36 -6.53 12.72 -1.96
CA SER A 36 -5.11 12.68 -1.56
C SER A 36 -4.87 11.93 -0.25
N ASP A 37 -5.87 11.88 0.62
CA ASP A 37 -5.75 11.32 1.98
C ASP A 37 -6.03 9.82 2.05
N ARG A 38 -6.50 9.22 0.95
CA ARG A 38 -6.86 7.81 0.91
C ARG A 38 -5.66 6.96 0.49
N ALA A 39 -5.30 6.00 1.34
CA ALA A 39 -4.23 5.05 1.06
C ALA A 39 -4.48 4.23 -0.23
N PRO A 40 -3.43 3.92 -1.01
CA PRO A 40 -3.56 3.20 -2.27
C PRO A 40 -4.10 1.78 -2.06
N LEU A 41 -5.09 1.37 -2.85
CA LEU A 41 -5.71 0.05 -2.74
C LEU A 41 -4.88 -1.02 -3.47
N PHE A 42 -4.73 -2.18 -2.83
CA PHE A 42 -4.17 -3.40 -3.38
C PHE A 42 -5.29 -4.33 -3.83
N ASN A 43 -5.23 -4.77 -5.08
CA ASN A 43 -6.22 -5.62 -5.72
C ASN A 43 -5.90 -7.13 -5.64
N GLY A 44 -4.81 -7.51 -4.97
CA GLY A 44 -4.37 -8.90 -4.88
C GLY A 44 -3.47 -9.38 -6.04
N ASP A 45 -3.22 -8.55 -7.05
CA ASP A 45 -2.32 -8.89 -8.16
C ASP A 45 -0.85 -8.82 -7.70
N SER A 46 -0.18 -9.97 -7.67
CA SER A 46 1.23 -10.07 -7.25
C SER A 46 2.18 -9.33 -8.18
N THR A 47 1.83 -9.16 -9.47
CA THR A 47 2.66 -8.42 -10.43
C THR A 47 2.66 -6.92 -10.15
N LEU A 48 1.61 -6.41 -9.49
CA LEU A 48 1.46 -5.02 -9.09
C LEU A 48 1.91 -4.76 -7.65
N PHE A 49 2.32 -5.79 -6.90
CA PHE A 49 2.67 -5.66 -5.50
C PHE A 49 3.82 -4.66 -5.26
N SER A 50 4.90 -4.71 -6.04
CA SER A 50 6.02 -3.75 -5.88
C SER A 50 5.61 -2.31 -6.17
N PHE A 51 4.73 -2.11 -7.17
CA PHE A 51 4.19 -0.79 -7.49
C PHE A 51 3.29 -0.27 -6.36
N TRP A 52 2.37 -1.11 -5.87
CA TRP A 52 1.54 -0.79 -4.71
C TRP A 52 2.37 -0.47 -3.47
N LYS A 53 3.39 -1.28 -3.16
CA LYS A 53 4.29 -1.05 -2.01
C LYS A 53 4.98 0.31 -2.10
N THR A 54 5.47 0.70 -3.29
CA THR A 54 6.12 2.01 -3.51
C THR A 54 5.14 3.17 -3.29
N ASN A 55 3.90 3.05 -3.80
CA ASN A 55 2.88 4.07 -3.56
C ASN A 55 2.45 4.13 -2.09
N MET A 56 2.40 3.00 -1.41
CA MET A 56 2.09 2.92 0.02
C MET A 56 3.18 3.59 0.86
N TYR A 57 4.45 3.33 0.54
CA TYR A 57 5.60 4.01 1.16
C TYR A 57 5.46 5.53 1.05
N ASN A 58 5.29 6.05 -0.18
CA ASN A 58 5.15 7.48 -0.41
C ASN A 58 3.95 8.09 0.35
N HIS A 59 2.83 7.36 0.41
CA HIS A 59 1.65 7.80 1.16
C HIS A 59 1.91 7.85 2.67
N ILE A 60 2.55 6.82 3.25
CA ILE A 60 2.85 6.75 4.69
C ILE A 60 3.89 7.80 5.09
N ILE A 61 4.98 7.94 4.34
CA ILE A 61 6.01 8.98 4.58
C ILE A 61 5.41 10.38 4.47
N GLY A 62 4.46 10.60 3.55
CA GLY A 62 3.74 11.87 3.43
C GLY A 62 2.88 12.21 4.66
N ILE A 63 2.53 11.22 5.49
CA ILE A 63 1.76 11.42 6.72
C ILE A 63 2.67 11.69 7.92
N ASP A 64 3.68 10.83 8.13
CA ASP A 64 4.66 10.86 9.23
C ASP A 64 5.73 9.81 8.90
N ASP A 65 6.98 10.22 8.79
CA ASP A 65 8.11 9.42 8.34
C ASP A 65 8.38 8.22 9.26
N GLU A 66 8.21 8.40 10.58
CA GLU A 66 8.39 7.33 11.58
C GLU A 66 7.33 6.21 11.44
N LEU A 67 6.25 6.42 10.67
CA LEU A 67 5.24 5.38 10.44
C LEU A 67 5.75 4.29 9.50
N TRP A 68 6.60 4.61 8.54
CA TRP A 68 7.17 3.58 7.65
C TRP A 68 8.22 2.75 8.37
N ASP A 69 9.00 3.36 9.26
CA ASP A 69 9.96 2.65 10.10
C ASP A 69 9.25 1.55 10.91
N ILE A 70 8.05 1.84 11.44
CA ILE A 70 7.20 0.85 12.13
C ILE A 70 6.73 -0.29 11.20
N VAL A 71 6.53 -0.03 9.91
CA VAL A 71 6.19 -1.08 8.93
C VAL A 71 7.38 -2.01 8.69
N GLU A 72 8.59 -1.46 8.59
CA GLU A 72 9.79 -2.22 8.25
C GLU A 72 10.40 -2.94 9.46
N GLU A 73 10.55 -2.24 10.58
CA GLU A 73 11.15 -2.79 11.79
C GLU A 73 10.14 -3.60 12.63
N GLY A 74 8.85 -3.27 12.48
CA GLY A 74 7.80 -3.80 13.34
C GLY A 74 7.86 -3.19 14.75
N VAL A 75 6.85 -3.51 15.56
CA VAL A 75 6.84 -3.16 16.99
C VAL A 75 6.47 -4.39 17.79
N GLN A 76 7.24 -4.67 18.84
CA GLN A 76 6.92 -5.72 19.79
C GLN A 76 6.62 -5.13 21.16
N PHE A 77 5.41 -5.38 21.64
CA PHE A 77 5.02 -5.06 23.01
C PHE A 77 4.83 -6.35 23.80
N GLN A 78 5.10 -6.29 25.10
CA GLN A 78 4.78 -7.40 26.00
C GLN A 78 3.26 -7.60 26.08
N ASN A 79 2.82 -8.87 26.01
CA ASN A 79 1.40 -9.26 26.02
C ASN A 79 0.58 -8.74 24.82
N MET A 80 1.23 -8.61 23.67
CA MET A 80 0.59 -8.38 22.39
C MET A 80 0.11 -9.71 21.80
N ASP A 81 -1.10 -9.73 21.24
CA ASP A 81 -1.65 -10.90 20.54
C ASP A 81 -1.15 -11.02 19.09
N GLU A 82 -1.61 -12.05 18.39
CA GLU A 82 -1.24 -12.32 16.99
C GLU A 82 -1.70 -11.22 16.03
N GLU A 83 -2.73 -10.46 16.40
CA GLU A 83 -3.20 -9.31 15.65
C GLU A 83 -2.44 -8.02 16.00
N GLY A 84 -1.49 -7.99 16.95
CA GLY A 84 -0.84 -6.75 17.33
C GLY A 84 -1.67 -5.87 18.29
N VAL A 85 -2.71 -6.44 18.90
CA VAL A 85 -3.59 -5.76 19.86
C VAL A 85 -3.16 -6.10 21.28
N ILE A 86 -3.33 -5.12 22.17
CA ILE A 86 -2.97 -5.22 23.58
C ILE A 86 -4.19 -4.96 24.43
N SER A 87 -4.38 -5.80 25.45
CA SER A 87 -5.49 -5.68 26.39
C SER A 87 -5.52 -4.32 27.08
N ILE A 88 -6.72 -3.86 27.46
CA ILE A 88 -6.90 -2.58 28.14
C ILE A 88 -6.09 -2.51 29.44
N ALA A 89 -6.00 -3.63 30.17
CA ALA A 89 -5.23 -3.72 31.41
C ALA A 89 -3.74 -3.42 31.18
N ASN A 90 -3.15 -4.03 30.14
CA ASN A 90 -1.74 -3.85 29.82
C ASN A 90 -1.47 -2.46 29.20
N ARG A 91 -2.38 -1.95 28.36
CA ARG A 91 -2.25 -0.61 27.78
C ARG A 91 -2.29 0.52 28.82
N LYS A 92 -2.95 0.30 29.97
CA LYS A 92 -2.94 1.27 31.09
C LYS A 92 -1.58 1.35 31.79
N LEU A 93 -0.77 0.30 31.70
CA LEU A 93 0.56 0.22 32.31
C LEU A 93 1.66 0.85 31.43
N PHE A 94 1.31 1.28 30.21
CA PHE A 94 2.27 1.86 29.29
C PHE A 94 2.84 3.19 29.78
N THR A 95 4.14 3.34 29.56
CA THR A 95 4.77 4.66 29.59
C THR A 95 4.22 5.52 28.46
N ASP A 96 4.41 6.84 28.54
CA ASP A 96 3.88 7.73 27.50
C ASP A 96 4.54 7.50 26.14
N GLU A 97 5.81 7.07 26.13
CA GLU A 97 6.51 6.67 24.91
C GLU A 97 5.89 5.39 24.30
N GLN A 98 5.62 4.38 25.12
CA GLN A 98 4.95 3.16 24.66
C GLN A 98 3.54 3.44 24.13
N LYS A 99 2.80 4.36 24.76
CA LYS A 99 1.49 4.81 24.23
C LYS A 99 1.63 5.49 22.88
N LYS A 100 2.67 6.33 22.69
CA LYS A 100 2.94 7.00 21.42
C LYS A 100 3.24 5.98 20.32
N GLN A 101 4.16 5.05 20.57
CA GLN A 101 4.48 3.98 19.62
C GLN A 101 3.26 3.09 19.32
N TYR A 102 2.48 2.71 20.33
CA TYR A 102 1.28 1.89 20.14
C TYR A 102 0.21 2.57 19.29
N LYS A 103 0.05 3.89 19.44
CA LYS A 103 -0.83 4.69 18.58
C LYS A 103 -0.35 4.69 17.13
N LYS A 104 0.97 4.84 16.90
CA LYS A 104 1.55 4.80 15.55
C LYS A 104 1.39 3.42 14.91
N HIS A 105 1.67 2.34 15.65
CA HIS A 105 1.41 0.96 15.23
C HIS A 105 -0.04 0.75 14.78
N HIS A 106 -1.02 1.17 15.60
CA HIS A 106 -2.45 1.07 15.25
C HIS A 106 -2.82 1.90 14.02
N LYS A 107 -2.23 3.10 13.87
CA LYS A 107 -2.44 3.96 12.71
C LYS A 107 -1.97 3.25 11.44
N VAL A 108 -0.72 2.78 11.41
CA VAL A 108 -0.15 2.03 10.29
C VAL A 108 -0.98 0.81 9.93
N LYS A 109 -1.31 -0.02 10.94
CA LYS A 109 -2.16 -1.19 10.74
C LYS A 109 -3.50 -0.80 10.11
N SER A 110 -4.14 0.27 10.58
CA SER A 110 -5.40 0.74 10.01
C SER A 110 -5.27 1.14 8.54
N ILE A 111 -4.21 1.86 8.13
CA ILE A 111 -4.06 2.24 6.71
C ILE A 111 -3.81 0.98 5.87
N LEU A 112 -2.93 0.08 6.30
CA LEU A 112 -2.61 -1.14 5.57
C LEU A 112 -3.84 -2.04 5.41
N THR A 113 -4.60 -2.29 6.48
CA THR A 113 -5.82 -3.11 6.40
C THR A 113 -6.87 -2.47 5.48
N LYS A 114 -7.06 -1.15 5.54
CA LYS A 114 -7.98 -0.43 4.63
C LYS A 114 -7.51 -0.39 3.17
N SER A 115 -6.23 -0.68 2.96
CA SER A 115 -5.60 -0.67 1.65
C SER A 115 -5.65 -2.02 0.95
N ILE A 116 -6.22 -3.05 1.57
CA ILE A 116 -6.40 -4.36 0.94
C ILE A 116 -7.86 -4.48 0.53
N SER A 117 -8.11 -4.77 -0.75
CA SER A 117 -9.47 -5.03 -1.22
C SER A 117 -10.00 -6.34 -0.64
N HIS A 118 -11.18 -6.30 -0.03
CA HIS A 118 -11.95 -7.50 0.27
C HIS A 118 -12.72 -7.87 -1.00
N SER A 119 -12.13 -8.71 -1.86
CA SER A 119 -12.83 -9.35 -2.98
C SER A 119 -13.68 -10.51 -2.50
#